data_AF-A0A086J431-F1
#
_entry.id   AF-A0A086J431-F1
#
_cell.length_a   1.000
_cell.length_b   1.000
_cell.length_c   1.000
_cell.angle_alpha   90.00
_cell.angle_beta   90.00
_cell.angle_gamma   90.00
#
_symmetry.space_group_name_H-M   'P 1'
#
loop_
_entity.id
_entity.type
_entity.pdbx_description
1 polymer ?
#
loop_
_entity_poly.entity_id
_entity_poly.type
_entity_poly.pdbx_seq_one_letter_code
_entity_poly.pdbx_strand_id
1 'polypeptide(L)'
;MNIRKLFDEIRSADLFNAFWEYPEEKNLSVLASRLPHIKSPKELRCAIAQICNYVFEENEEGSFLYTEAQNLLKHAEVSVERAAAMANVTSAYADIISIKEEKDKNKFVMWENAVINKLCQLYKESLISFCKDLSVYEIEEHIKIVLFGESQSVISSPEQNAN
;
A
#
# COMPACT_ATOMS: atom_id res chain seq x y z
N MET A 1 -21.05 -11.89 15.58
CA MET A 1 -19.78 -11.69 14.85
C MET A 1 -19.42 -10.22 14.87
N ASN A 2 -18.16 -9.85 15.13
CA ASN A 2 -17.75 -8.44 15.30
C ASN A 2 -17.24 -7.87 13.96
N ILE A 3 -18.05 -7.06 13.28
CA ILE A 3 -17.72 -6.42 12.00
C ILE A 3 -16.48 -5.53 12.12
N ARG A 4 -16.29 -4.84 13.25
CA ARG A 4 -15.11 -4.01 13.48
C ARG A 4 -13.84 -4.85 13.51
N LYS A 5 -13.86 -5.98 14.22
CA LYS A 5 -12.72 -6.91 14.28
C LYS A 5 -12.39 -7.49 12.90
N LEU A 6 -13.41 -7.86 12.13
CA LEU A 6 -13.24 -8.37 10.77
C LEU A 6 -12.67 -7.29 9.82
N PHE A 7 -13.14 -6.04 9.94
CA PHE A 7 -12.55 -4.92 9.21
C PHE A 7 -11.09 -4.70 9.58
N ASP A 8 -10.74 -4.73 10.87
CA ASP A 8 -9.36 -4.54 11.32
C ASP A 8 -8.43 -5.68 10.82
N GLU A 9 -8.94 -6.92 10.73
CA GLU A 9 -8.24 -8.06 10.11
C GLU A 9 -8.00 -7.81 8.62
N ILE A 10 -9.03 -7.40 7.88
CA ILE A 10 -8.89 -7.14 6.44
C ILE A 10 -7.96 -5.94 6.19
N ARG A 11 -8.09 -4.87 6.96
CA ARG A 11 -7.24 -3.68 6.89
C ARG A 11 -5.77 -4.02 7.12
N SER A 12 -5.46 -5.02 7.95
CA SER A 12 -4.07 -5.41 8.20
C SER A 12 -3.35 -5.95 6.96
N ALA A 13 -4.09 -6.31 5.90
CA ALA A 13 -3.53 -6.67 4.60
C ALA A 13 -3.14 -5.45 3.74
N ASP A 14 -3.58 -4.24 4.08
CA ASP A 14 -3.10 -3.00 3.47
C ASP A 14 -1.75 -2.60 4.11
N LEU A 15 -0.71 -3.39 3.80
CA LEU A 15 0.61 -3.27 4.41
C LEU A 15 1.27 -1.92 4.16
N PHE A 16 0.96 -1.29 3.02
CA PHE A 16 1.51 -0.01 2.61
C PHE A 16 0.64 1.18 2.98
N ASN A 17 -0.50 0.94 3.66
CA ASN A 17 -1.50 1.96 3.96
C ASN A 17 -1.99 2.70 2.70
N ALA A 18 -1.96 2.02 1.56
CA ALA A 18 -2.24 2.56 0.24
C ALA A 18 -3.72 2.92 0.08
N PHE A 19 -4.61 2.27 0.83
CA PHE A 19 -6.05 2.43 0.71
C PHE A 19 -6.69 3.16 1.88
N TRP A 20 -5.91 3.57 2.89
CA TRP A 20 -6.44 4.27 4.07
C TRP A 20 -6.98 5.66 3.75
N GLU A 21 -6.20 6.44 3.01
CA GLU A 21 -6.53 7.80 2.54
C GLU A 21 -6.52 7.89 1.01
N TYR A 22 -6.96 6.81 0.33
CA TYR A 22 -7.07 6.83 -1.12
C TYR A 22 -7.98 7.99 -1.58
N PRO A 23 -7.67 8.67 -2.70
CA PRO A 23 -8.45 9.80 -3.20
C PRO A 23 -9.94 9.47 -3.40
N GLU A 24 -10.80 10.50 -3.31
CA GLU A 24 -12.24 10.46 -3.62
C GLU A 24 -13.19 9.65 -2.72
N GLU A 25 -13.20 9.88 -1.40
CA GLU A 25 -14.19 9.36 -0.43
C GLU A 25 -14.42 7.82 -0.41
N LYS A 26 -13.69 7.07 -1.24
CA LYS A 26 -13.76 5.62 -1.44
C LYS A 26 -12.46 5.01 -0.92
N ASN A 27 -12.30 5.08 0.39
CA ASN A 27 -11.10 4.57 1.07
C ASN A 27 -11.46 3.89 2.39
N LEU A 28 -10.48 3.20 2.98
CA LEU A 28 -10.68 2.43 4.20
C LEU A 28 -10.97 3.32 5.42
N SER A 29 -10.48 4.56 5.47
CA SER A 29 -10.79 5.47 6.59
C SER A 29 -12.26 5.90 6.58
N VAL A 30 -12.83 6.22 5.41
CA VAL A 30 -14.25 6.52 5.25
C VAL A 30 -15.09 5.28 5.56
N LEU A 31 -14.69 4.09 5.08
CA LEU A 31 -15.35 2.85 5.45
C LEU A 31 -15.29 2.59 6.97
N ALA A 32 -14.17 2.87 7.62
CA ALA A 32 -13.99 2.72 9.07
C ALA A 32 -15.00 3.57 9.86
N SER A 33 -15.34 4.77 9.38
CA SER A 33 -16.36 5.63 9.97
C SER A 33 -17.79 5.09 9.78
N ARG A 34 -18.03 4.33 8.71
CA ARG A 34 -19.34 3.77 8.34
C ARG A 34 -19.59 2.35 8.87
N LEU A 35 -18.61 1.72 9.52
CA LEU A 35 -18.74 0.37 10.10
C LEU A 35 -19.97 0.16 11.00
N PRO A 36 -20.42 1.13 11.82
CA PRO A 36 -21.65 0.96 12.61
C PRO A 36 -22.90 0.69 11.77
N HIS A 37 -22.90 1.02 10.48
CA HIS A 37 -24.02 0.82 9.56
C HIS A 37 -23.92 -0.46 8.74
N ILE A 38 -22.78 -1.17 8.80
CA ILE A 38 -22.57 -2.44 8.11
C ILE A 38 -23.19 -3.56 8.93
N LYS A 39 -24.20 -4.24 8.38
CA LYS A 39 -25.00 -5.25 9.07
C LYS A 39 -24.47 -6.66 8.88
N SER A 40 -23.63 -6.89 7.87
CA SER A 40 -23.13 -8.22 7.56
C SER A 40 -21.68 -8.20 7.04
N PRO A 41 -20.94 -9.31 7.22
CA PRO A 41 -19.62 -9.47 6.60
C PRO A 41 -19.68 -9.44 5.06
N LYS A 42 -20.81 -9.83 4.47
CA LYS A 42 -21.01 -9.73 3.02
C LYS A 42 -21.09 -8.26 2.57
N GLU A 43 -21.80 -7.43 3.32
CA GLU A 43 -21.83 -5.97 3.10
C GLU A 43 -20.44 -5.35 3.27
N LEU A 44 -19.67 -5.79 4.28
CA LEU A 44 -18.29 -5.35 4.46
C LEU A 44 -17.43 -5.69 3.23
N ARG A 45 -17.51 -6.94 2.74
CA ARG A 45 -16.81 -7.38 1.54
C ARG A 45 -17.18 -6.53 0.33
N CYS A 46 -18.46 -6.26 0.13
CA CYS A 46 -18.94 -5.44 -0.97
C CYS A 46 -18.41 -4.00 -0.90
N ALA A 47 -18.35 -3.39 0.29
CA ALA A 47 -17.78 -2.06 0.46
C ALA A 47 -16.28 -2.03 0.13
N ILE A 48 -15.52 -3.05 0.54
CA ILE A 48 -14.10 -3.18 0.21
C ILE A 48 -13.90 -3.42 -1.29
N ALA A 49 -14.74 -4.25 -1.92
CA ALA A 49 -14.70 -4.47 -3.36
C ALA A 49 -15.00 -3.19 -4.15
N GLN A 50 -15.86 -2.30 -3.66
CA GLN A 50 -16.10 -1.00 -4.30
C GLN A 50 -14.85 -0.10 -4.26
N ILE A 51 -14.08 -0.14 -3.17
CA ILE A 51 -12.80 0.57 -3.06
C ILE A 51 -11.81 -0.01 -4.08
N CYS A 52 -11.64 -1.34 -4.10
CA CYS A 52 -10.73 -2.00 -5.05
C CYS A 52 -11.13 -1.76 -6.52
N ASN A 53 -12.43 -1.81 -6.84
CA ASN A 53 -12.92 -1.57 -8.20
C ASN A 53 -12.58 -0.15 -8.67
N TYR A 54 -12.70 0.84 -7.80
CA TYR A 54 -12.31 2.19 -8.13
C TYR A 54 -10.80 2.29 -8.40
N VAL A 55 -9.96 1.59 -7.62
CA VAL A 55 -8.52 1.50 -7.91
C VAL A 55 -8.28 0.82 -9.26
N PHE A 56 -9.04 -0.21 -9.62
CA PHE A 56 -8.91 -0.89 -10.91
C PHE A 56 -9.32 -0.01 -12.10
N GLU A 57 -10.28 0.90 -11.91
CA GLU A 57 -10.73 1.83 -12.95
C GLU A 57 -9.70 2.94 -13.21
N GLU A 58 -9.05 3.44 -12.16
CA GLU A 58 -8.13 4.59 -12.23
C GLU A 58 -6.66 4.22 -12.47
N ASN A 59 -6.29 2.94 -12.36
CA ASN A 59 -4.89 2.50 -12.43
C ASN A 59 -4.69 1.41 -13.48
N GLU A 60 -3.54 1.46 -14.15
CA GLU A 60 -3.17 0.44 -15.14
C GLU A 60 -3.07 -0.95 -14.51
N GLU A 61 -3.56 -1.96 -15.23
CA GLU A 61 -3.42 -3.36 -14.85
C GLU A 61 -1.93 -3.72 -14.71
N GLY A 62 -1.57 -4.36 -13.60
CA GLY A 62 -0.19 -4.70 -13.28
C GLY A 62 0.61 -3.57 -12.61
N SER A 63 0.04 -2.38 -12.45
CA SER A 63 0.62 -1.35 -11.58
C SER A 63 0.63 -1.80 -10.11
N PHE A 64 1.44 -1.12 -9.29
CA PHE A 64 1.55 -1.40 -7.87
C PHE A 64 0.19 -1.31 -7.16
N LEU A 65 -0.55 -0.21 -7.36
CA LEU A 65 -1.85 0.00 -6.71
C LEU A 65 -2.90 -1.02 -7.17
N TYR A 66 -2.88 -1.38 -8.45
CA TYR A 66 -3.74 -2.42 -8.99
C TYR A 66 -3.45 -3.79 -8.34
N THR A 67 -2.18 -4.16 -8.24
CA THR A 67 -1.76 -5.42 -7.61
C THR A 67 -2.13 -5.47 -6.12
N GLU A 68 -1.91 -4.37 -5.40
CA GLU A 68 -2.26 -4.28 -3.99
C GLU A 68 -3.79 -4.32 -3.77
N ALA A 69 -4.58 -3.75 -4.68
CA ALA A 69 -6.03 -3.83 -4.63
C ALA A 69 -6.54 -5.26 -4.88
N GLN A 70 -5.89 -6.03 -5.77
CA GLN A 70 -6.18 -7.46 -5.94
C GLN A 70 -5.86 -8.26 -4.68
N ASN A 71 -4.71 -7.99 -4.04
CA ASN A 71 -4.30 -8.63 -2.80
C ASN A 71 -5.29 -8.35 -1.66
N LEU A 72 -5.70 -7.09 -1.48
CA LEU A 72 -6.67 -6.69 -0.48
C LEU A 72 -8.04 -7.36 -0.72
N LEU A 73 -8.52 -7.37 -1.97
CA LEU A 73 -9.79 -7.99 -2.32
C LEU A 73 -9.80 -9.48 -2.02
N LYS A 74 -8.75 -10.20 -2.43
CA LYS A 74 -8.61 -11.64 -2.16
C LYS A 74 -8.52 -11.92 -0.66
N HIS A 75 -7.80 -11.10 0.09
CA HIS A 75 -7.73 -11.25 1.55
C HIS A 75 -9.09 -10.98 2.22
N ALA A 76 -9.85 -10.01 1.73
CA ALA A 76 -11.20 -9.72 2.21
C ALA A 76 -12.15 -10.90 2.00
N GLU A 77 -12.09 -11.56 0.84
CA GLU A 77 -12.86 -12.77 0.54
C GLU A 77 -12.54 -13.90 1.51
N VAL A 78 -11.25 -14.24 1.65
CA VAL A 78 -10.82 -15.32 2.55
C VAL A 78 -11.17 -15.02 4.01
N SER A 79 -11.02 -13.78 4.46
CA SER A 79 -11.34 -13.38 5.85
C SER A 79 -12.84 -13.50 6.13
N VAL A 80 -13.69 -13.12 5.18
CA VAL A 80 -15.15 -13.22 5.29
C VAL A 80 -15.59 -14.69 5.27
N GLU A 81 -15.03 -15.51 4.40
CA GLU A 81 -15.31 -16.95 4.35
C GLU A 81 -14.87 -17.65 5.63
N ARG A 82 -13.68 -17.34 6.15
CA ARG A 82 -13.19 -17.84 7.45
C ARG A 82 -14.13 -17.43 8.57
N ALA A 83 -14.54 -16.17 8.62
CA ALA A 83 -15.45 -15.67 9.65
C ALA A 83 -16.83 -16.35 9.59
N ALA A 84 -17.34 -16.60 8.38
CA ALA A 84 -18.58 -17.34 8.17
C ALA A 84 -18.46 -18.82 8.59
N ALA A 85 -17.35 -19.48 8.25
CA ALA A 85 -17.08 -20.85 8.67
C ALA A 85 -16.96 -20.96 10.21
N MET A 86 -16.27 -20.03 10.85
CA MET A 86 -16.16 -19.98 12.32
C MET A 86 -17.52 -19.73 12.98
N ALA A 87 -18.37 -18.85 12.43
CA ALA A 87 -19.73 -18.63 12.93
C ALA A 87 -20.58 -19.91 12.89
N ASN A 88 -20.42 -20.74 11.85
CA ASN A 88 -21.10 -22.04 11.73
C ASN A 88 -20.54 -23.09 12.72
N VAL A 89 -19.24 -23.04 13.04
CA VAL A 89 -18.60 -23.94 14.01
C VAL A 89 -18.91 -23.54 15.46
N THR A 90 -19.11 -22.25 15.74
CA THR A 90 -19.39 -21.74 17.11
C THR A 90 -20.80 -22.14 17.61
N SER A 91 -21.68 -22.67 16.74
CA SER A 91 -22.94 -23.32 17.14
C SER A 91 -22.72 -24.68 17.82
N ALA A 92 -21.52 -25.27 17.76
CA ALA A 92 -21.25 -26.62 18.28
C ALA A 92 -20.18 -26.67 19.40
N TYR A 93 -19.42 -25.61 19.63
CA TYR A 93 -18.33 -25.60 20.62
C TYR A 93 -18.18 -24.23 21.29
N ALA A 94 -19.17 -23.86 22.11
CA ALA A 94 -19.11 -22.62 22.91
C ALA A 94 -18.10 -22.66 24.08
N ASP A 95 -17.35 -23.76 24.29
CA ASP A 95 -16.74 -24.01 25.60
C ASP A 95 -15.30 -24.55 25.61
N ILE A 96 -14.46 -24.30 24.60
CA ILE A 96 -13.06 -24.77 24.65
C ILE A 96 -12.04 -23.71 24.19
N ILE A 97 -11.47 -23.06 25.22
CA ILE A 97 -10.09 -22.54 25.35
C ILE A 97 -9.77 -21.17 24.72
N SER A 98 -9.67 -20.20 25.64
CA SER A 98 -8.88 -18.98 25.54
C SER A 98 -7.42 -19.28 25.14
N ILE A 99 -7.08 -19.10 23.87
CA ILE A 99 -5.69 -18.99 23.44
C ILE A 99 -5.23 -17.55 23.76
N LYS A 100 -4.38 -17.42 24.77
CA LYS A 100 -3.59 -16.19 24.97
C LYS A 100 -2.66 -16.04 23.77
N GLU A 101 -2.95 -15.08 22.89
CA GLU A 101 -2.00 -14.59 21.91
C GLU A 101 -0.84 -13.89 22.63
N GLU A 102 0.26 -14.60 22.81
CA GLU A 102 1.54 -14.01 23.15
C GLU A 102 2.09 -13.33 21.88
N LYS A 103 1.97 -12.00 21.84
CA LYS A 103 2.40 -11.16 20.72
C LYS A 103 3.92 -11.17 20.59
N ASP A 104 4.44 -12.03 19.73
CA ASP A 104 5.85 -12.09 19.32
C ASP A 104 6.21 -10.94 18.33
N LYS A 105 5.87 -9.70 18.70
CA LYS A 105 6.11 -8.47 17.91
C LYS A 105 7.59 -8.16 17.67
N ASN A 106 8.48 -8.77 18.45
CA ASN A 106 9.90 -8.44 18.41
C ASN A 106 10.61 -9.05 17.19
N LYS A 107 10.19 -10.24 16.73
CA LYS A 107 10.84 -10.93 15.60
C LYS A 107 10.53 -10.29 14.24
N PHE A 108 9.31 -9.78 14.06
CA PHE A 108 8.93 -9.10 12.83
C PHE A 108 9.66 -7.76 12.67
N VAL A 109 9.73 -6.96 13.74
CA VAL A 109 10.49 -5.70 13.75
C VAL A 109 11.99 -5.95 13.53
N MET A 110 12.55 -7.03 14.08
CA MET A 110 13.94 -7.41 13.81
C MET A 110 14.17 -7.82 12.35
N TRP A 111 13.23 -8.52 11.74
CA TRP A 111 13.32 -8.91 10.32
C TRP A 111 13.18 -7.71 9.39
N GLU A 112 12.21 -6.83 9.63
CA GLU A 112 12.00 -5.59 8.88
C GLU A 112 13.24 -4.69 8.91
N ASN A 113 13.80 -4.48 10.10
CA ASN A 113 15.06 -3.73 10.25
C ASN A 113 16.23 -4.41 9.54
N ALA A 114 16.32 -5.75 9.55
CA ALA A 114 17.38 -6.47 8.85
C ALA A 114 17.25 -6.32 7.32
N VAL A 115 16.04 -6.37 6.78
CA VAL A 115 15.77 -6.18 5.34
C VAL A 115 16.07 -4.75 4.92
N ILE A 116 15.58 -3.75 5.66
CA ILE A 116 15.86 -2.32 5.39
C ILE A 116 17.37 -2.07 5.40
N ASN A 117 18.07 -2.52 6.43
CA ASN A 117 19.53 -2.34 6.52
C ASN A 117 20.26 -3.01 5.36
N LYS A 118 19.82 -4.19 4.93
CA LYS A 118 20.45 -4.90 3.81
C LYS A 118 20.21 -4.17 2.48
N LEU A 119 19.00 -3.68 2.24
CA LEU A 119 18.67 -2.90 1.04
C LEU A 119 19.44 -1.57 1.01
N CYS A 120 19.53 -0.84 2.12
CA CYS A 120 20.33 0.37 2.23
C CYS A 120 21.82 0.09 1.98
N GLN A 121 22.35 -1.03 2.48
CA GLN A 121 23.73 -1.43 2.23
C GLN A 121 23.97 -1.73 0.75
N LEU A 122 23.11 -2.52 0.11
CA LEU A 122 23.22 -2.84 -1.32
C LEU A 122 23.10 -1.60 -2.20
N TYR A 123 22.20 -0.67 -1.86
CA TYR A 123 22.05 0.60 -2.56
C TYR A 123 23.30 1.47 -2.41
N LYS A 124 23.86 1.56 -1.20
CA LYS A 124 25.12 2.27 -0.94
C LYS A 124 26.28 1.67 -1.73
N GLU A 125 26.41 0.35 -1.75
CA GLU A 125 27.45 -0.35 -2.52
C GLU A 125 27.28 -0.13 -4.03
N SER A 126 26.04 -0.16 -4.53
CA SER A 126 25.70 0.15 -5.93
C SER A 126 26.07 1.59 -6.30
N LEU A 127 25.72 2.57 -5.45
CA LEU A 127 26.10 3.97 -5.62
C LEU A 127 27.62 4.16 -5.62
N ILE A 128 28.33 3.54 -4.67
CA ILE A 128 29.79 3.61 -4.61
C ILE A 128 30.41 2.99 -5.87
N SER A 129 29.90 1.84 -6.33
CA SER A 129 30.38 1.20 -7.56
C SER A 129 30.11 2.05 -8.79
N PHE A 130 28.93 2.66 -8.89
CA PHE A 130 28.56 3.56 -9.97
C PHE A 130 29.46 4.80 -10.00
N CYS A 131 29.69 5.41 -8.83
CA CYS A 131 30.54 6.59 -8.69
C CYS A 131 32.05 6.30 -8.75
N LYS A 132 32.48 5.04 -8.72
CA LYS A 132 33.91 4.66 -8.68
C LYS A 132 34.64 5.02 -9.98
N ASP A 133 33.94 4.97 -11.10
CA ASP A 133 34.50 5.20 -12.43
C ASP A 133 34.04 6.53 -13.06
N LEU A 134 33.16 7.27 -12.36
CA LEU A 134 32.70 8.59 -12.79
C LEU A 134 33.74 9.65 -12.41
N SER A 135 34.14 10.46 -13.38
CA SER A 135 34.98 11.62 -13.08
C SER A 135 34.18 12.58 -12.19
N VAL A 136 34.82 13.17 -11.16
CA VAL A 136 34.16 14.10 -10.21
C VAL A 136 33.38 15.21 -10.95
N TYR A 137 33.89 15.61 -12.12
CA TYR A 137 33.25 16.56 -13.04
C TYR A 137 31.90 16.08 -13.59
N GLU A 138 31.77 14.82 -13.99
CA GLU A 138 30.51 14.27 -14.52
C GLU A 138 29.43 14.14 -13.42
N ILE A 139 29.84 13.85 -12.18
CA ILE A 139 28.93 13.81 -11.03
C ILE A 139 28.42 15.24 -10.73
N GLU A 140 29.32 16.23 -10.73
CA GLU A 140 28.94 17.63 -10.50
C GLU A 140 28.01 18.17 -11.59
N GLU A 141 28.25 17.87 -12.87
CA GLU A 141 27.36 18.26 -13.97
C GLU A 141 26.00 17.56 -13.89
N HIS A 142 25.97 16.28 -13.52
CA HIS A 142 24.70 15.56 -13.36
C HIS A 142 23.87 16.13 -12.19
N ILE A 143 24.51 16.43 -11.05
CA ILE A 143 23.84 17.09 -9.91
C ILE A 143 23.33 18.48 -10.32
N LYS A 144 24.09 19.25 -11.09
CA LYS A 144 23.63 20.57 -11.57
C LYS A 144 22.44 20.46 -12.51
N ILE A 145 22.43 19.51 -13.43
CA ILE A 145 21.30 19.28 -14.36
C ILE A 145 20.06 18.87 -13.58
N VAL A 146 20.18 17.96 -12.60
CA VAL A 146 19.06 17.49 -11.79
C VAL A 146 18.52 18.58 -10.87
N LEU A 147 19.38 19.41 -10.27
CA LEU A 147 18.97 20.44 -9.32
C LEU A 147 18.59 21.79 -9.97
N PHE A 148 19.15 22.11 -11.15
CA PHE A 148 19.03 23.45 -11.76
C PHE A 148 18.67 23.43 -13.26
N GLY A 149 18.57 22.26 -13.90
CA GLY A 149 18.37 22.13 -15.35
C GLY A 149 16.99 22.52 -15.88
N GLU A 150 15.97 22.67 -15.03
CA GLU A 150 14.63 23.10 -15.46
C GLU A 150 14.50 24.62 -15.65
N SER A 151 15.53 25.42 -15.34
CA SER A 151 15.42 26.90 -15.35
C SER A 151 15.83 27.59 -16.67
N GLN A 152 16.07 26.88 -17.78
CA GLN A 152 16.55 27.50 -19.03
C GLN A 152 15.72 27.27 -20.30
N SER A 153 14.49 26.74 -20.23
CA SER A 153 13.65 26.55 -21.43
C SER A 153 12.63 27.66 -21.71
N VAL A 154 12.63 28.76 -20.94
CA VAL A 154 11.71 29.89 -21.19
C VAL A 154 12.51 31.14 -21.57
N ILE A 155 12.13 31.71 -22.73
CA ILE A 155 12.52 33.00 -23.31
C ILE A 155 13.74 32.95 -24.25
N SER A 156 13.48 32.68 -25.53
CA SER A 156 13.47 33.75 -26.55
C SER A 156 13.04 33.22 -27.92
N SER A 157 11.75 33.40 -28.24
CA SER A 157 11.32 33.55 -29.63
C SER A 157 11.66 34.97 -30.10
N PRO A 158 12.05 35.12 -31.37
CA PRO A 158 11.45 36.18 -32.17
C PRO A 158 10.84 35.58 -33.43
N GLU A 159 9.51 35.61 -33.47
CA GLU A 159 8.77 35.58 -34.74
C GLU A 159 9.19 36.78 -35.59
N GLN A 160 9.52 36.48 -36.84
CA GLN A 160 9.09 37.16 -38.06
C GLN A 160 8.92 38.69 -38.00
N ASN A 161 9.72 39.39 -38.80
CA ASN A 161 9.14 40.28 -39.80
C ASN A 161 9.98 40.26 -41.07
N ALA A 162 9.36 39.73 -42.12
CA ALA A 162 9.73 39.94 -43.51
C ALA A 162 9.37 41.38 -43.93
N ASN A 163 10.34 42.09 -44.49
CA ASN A 163 10.28 42.94 -45.70
C ASN A 163 11.46 43.92 -45.73
#